data_AF-A0A830C8X5-F1
#
_entry.id   AF-A0A830C8X5-F1
#
_cell.length_a   1.000
_cell.length_b   1.000
_cell.length_c   1.000
_cell.angle_alpha   90.00
_cell.angle_beta   90.00
_cell.angle_gamma   90.00
#
_symmetry.space_group_name_H-M   'P 1'
#
loop_
_entity.id
_entity.type
_entity.pdbx_description
1 polymer ?
#
loop_
_entity_poly.entity_id
_entity_poly.type
_entity_poly.pdbx_seq_one_letter_code
_entity_poly.pdbx_strand_id
1 'polypeptide(L)'
;SYIYSWPAPTRGPNGNSALKSCCGIGGKYNYDPKRFCGDKGVPVCSNPNDYIFWDGLHFTQQTHWEIEDMLVRPALVTLECTPLISAYLRSMRSRCNNMASYVSSQ
;
A
#
# COMPACT_ATOMS: atom_id res chain seq x y z
N SER A 1 -0.85 -27.29 2.95
CA SER A 1 -0.89 -27.02 1.49
C SER A 1 -1.44 -25.65 1.10
N TYR A 2 -1.76 -24.75 2.05
CA TYR A 2 -2.40 -23.45 1.75
C TYR A 2 -1.44 -22.25 1.66
N ILE A 3 -0.12 -22.46 1.79
CA ILE A 3 0.87 -21.37 1.86
C ILE A 3 1.39 -20.96 0.47
N TYR A 4 1.23 -21.81 -0.56
CA TYR A 4 1.72 -21.54 -1.93
C TYR A 4 0.69 -20.89 -2.87
N SER A 5 -0.48 -20.48 -2.36
CA SER A 5 -1.52 -19.80 -3.14
C SER A 5 -1.66 -18.33 -2.76
N TRP A 6 -0.61 -17.69 -2.26
CA TRP A 6 -0.57 -16.25 -2.26
C TRP A 6 -0.58 -15.78 -3.71
N PRO A 7 -1.53 -14.95 -4.14
CA PRO A 7 -1.27 -14.16 -5.33
C PRO A 7 -0.03 -13.37 -4.99
N ALA A 8 1.07 -13.62 -5.72
CA ALA A 8 2.18 -12.68 -5.74
C ALA A 8 1.58 -11.27 -5.91
N PRO A 9 2.16 -10.22 -5.32
CA PRO A 9 1.81 -8.84 -5.63
C PRO A 9 2.11 -8.57 -7.12
N THR A 10 1.29 -9.13 -7.99
CA THR A 10 1.19 -8.80 -9.38
C THR A 10 0.37 -7.54 -9.35
N ARG A 11 1.02 -6.39 -9.53
CA ARG A 11 0.55 -5.26 -10.35
C ARG A 11 1.33 -4.01 -9.97
N GLY A 12 2.43 -3.81 -10.68
CA GLY A 12 2.38 -2.68 -11.58
C GLY A 12 1.81 -3.16 -12.91
N PRO A 13 0.76 -2.55 -13.48
CA PRO A 13 0.27 -2.88 -14.83
C PRO A 13 1.38 -2.81 -15.88
N ASN A 14 2.43 -2.04 -15.58
CA ASN A 14 3.66 -1.92 -16.35
C ASN A 14 4.81 -2.02 -15.35
N GLY A 15 5.83 -2.85 -15.56
CA GLY A 15 6.96 -3.07 -14.63
C GLY A 15 7.73 -1.81 -14.17
N ASN A 16 7.36 -0.62 -14.66
CA ASN A 16 7.85 0.68 -14.22
C ASN A 16 7.18 1.24 -12.95
N SER A 17 5.95 0.85 -12.56
CA SER A 17 5.29 1.44 -11.37
C SER A 17 5.76 0.84 -10.04
N ALA A 18 6.37 -0.35 -10.06
CA ALA A 18 6.97 -0.94 -8.86
C ALA A 18 8.15 -0.12 -8.30
N LEU A 19 8.86 0.62 -9.16
CA LEU A 19 10.02 1.44 -8.78
C LEU A 19 9.73 2.95 -8.81
N LYS A 20 8.55 3.37 -9.26
CA LYS A 20 8.15 4.78 -9.29
C LYS A 20 7.21 5.07 -8.12
N SER A 21 7.19 6.31 -7.66
CA SER A 21 6.18 6.77 -6.71
C SER A 21 4.89 7.21 -7.41
N CYS A 22 3.75 6.98 -6.76
CA CYS A 22 2.44 7.46 -7.20
C CYS A 22 2.35 8.99 -7.16
N CYS A 23 2.80 9.58 -6.05
CA CYS A 23 2.93 11.01 -5.86
C CYS A 23 4.38 11.43 -6.04
N GLY A 24 4.60 12.42 -6.90
CA GLY A 24 5.94 12.94 -7.13
C GLY A 24 6.11 13.47 -8.54
N ILE A 25 7.27 14.09 -8.77
CA ILE A 25 7.59 14.75 -10.03
C ILE A 25 9.06 14.57 -10.37
N GLY A 26 9.34 14.29 -11.65
CA GLY A 26 10.71 14.25 -12.17
C GLY A 26 11.55 13.08 -11.63
N GLY A 27 12.84 13.08 -11.96
CA GLY A 27 13.77 12.03 -11.54
C GLY A 27 13.48 10.64 -12.12
N LYS A 28 14.37 9.67 -11.83
CA LYS A 28 14.28 8.30 -12.36
C LYS A 28 13.09 7.51 -11.77
N TYR A 29 12.73 7.79 -10.52
CA TYR A 29 11.71 7.08 -9.75
C TYR A 29 10.46 7.92 -9.48
N ASN A 30 10.22 8.96 -10.29
CA ASN A 30 9.18 9.97 -10.05
C ASN A 30 9.37 10.72 -8.71
N TYR A 31 10.61 10.90 -8.26
CA TYR A 31 10.95 11.52 -6.99
C TYR A 31 11.98 12.64 -7.16
N ASP A 32 11.70 13.79 -6.55
CA ASP A 32 12.60 14.92 -6.43
C ASP A 32 12.73 15.29 -4.93
N PRO A 33 13.93 15.19 -4.33
CA PRO A 33 14.13 15.48 -2.90
C PRO A 33 13.92 16.95 -2.53
N LYS A 34 13.70 17.83 -3.51
CA LYS A 34 13.37 19.25 -3.28
C LYS A 34 11.89 19.56 -3.43
N ARG A 35 11.08 18.61 -3.91
CA ARG A 35 9.65 18.80 -4.18
C ARG A 35 8.87 17.58 -3.69
N PHE A 36 8.29 17.73 -2.51
CA PHE A 36 7.59 16.65 -1.81
C PHE A 36 6.14 16.53 -2.25
N CYS A 37 5.55 15.38 -1.94
CA CYS A 37 4.11 15.21 -2.12
C CYS A 37 3.35 16.25 -1.29
N GLY A 38 2.38 16.94 -1.91
CA GLY A 38 1.67 18.07 -1.31
C GLY A 38 2.20 19.45 -1.71
N ASP A 39 3.43 19.54 -2.26
CA ASP A 39 3.91 20.78 -2.84
C ASP A 39 3.11 21.16 -4.10
N LYS A 40 3.00 22.47 -4.35
CA LYS A 40 2.28 22.98 -5.52
C LYS A 40 2.83 22.37 -6.82
N GLY A 41 1.94 21.79 -7.62
CA GLY A 41 2.26 21.22 -8.92
C GLY A 41 3.02 19.89 -8.86
N VAL A 42 2.98 19.17 -7.74
CA VAL A 42 3.40 17.76 -7.65
C VAL A 42 2.16 16.89 -7.89
N PRO A 43 2.13 16.10 -8.99
CA PRO A 43 0.96 15.29 -9.31
C PRO A 43 0.88 14.02 -8.46
N VAL A 44 -0.33 13.49 -8.36
CA VAL A 44 -0.65 12.18 -7.78
C VAL A 44 -1.19 11.29 -8.90
N CYS A 45 -0.80 10.01 -8.90
CA CYS A 45 -1.30 9.02 -9.85
C CYS A 45 -2.81 8.78 -9.67
N SER A 46 -3.48 8.30 -10.72
CA SER A 46 -4.92 8.05 -10.69
C SER A 46 -5.34 6.86 -9.81
N ASN A 47 -4.47 5.87 -9.67
CA ASN A 47 -4.73 4.68 -8.85
C ASN A 47 -3.52 4.33 -7.98
N PRO A 48 -3.51 4.72 -6.69
CA PRO A 48 -2.42 4.42 -5.78
C PRO A 48 -2.19 2.91 -5.55
N ASN A 49 -3.19 2.07 -5.79
CA ASN A 49 -3.10 0.62 -5.61
C ASN A 49 -2.21 -0.08 -6.67
N ASP A 50 -1.85 0.61 -7.75
CA ASP A 50 -0.96 0.10 -8.80
C ASP A 50 0.53 0.38 -8.54
N TYR A 51 0.84 0.96 -7.36
CA TYR A 51 2.17 1.42 -6.97
C TYR A 51 2.57 0.86 -5.61
N ILE A 52 3.87 0.54 -5.45
CA ILE A 52 4.46 0.13 -4.17
C ILE A 52 4.70 1.36 -3.30
N PHE A 53 5.18 2.45 -3.91
CA PHE A 53 5.60 3.66 -3.24
C PHE A 53 4.56 4.78 -3.41
N TRP A 54 4.15 5.40 -2.30
CA TRP A 54 3.31 6.59 -2.32
C TRP A 54 4.12 7.80 -2.79
N ASP A 55 5.26 8.06 -2.14
CA ASP A 55 6.26 9.06 -2.53
C ASP A 55 7.65 8.38 -2.57
N GLY A 56 8.74 9.13 -2.67
CA GLY A 56 10.08 8.52 -2.68
C GLY A 56 10.55 7.92 -1.35
N LEU A 57 9.74 7.97 -0.29
CA LEU A 57 10.11 7.61 1.09
C LEU A 57 9.11 6.62 1.73
N HIS A 58 7.84 6.68 1.36
CA HIS A 58 6.74 5.94 1.99
C HIS A 58 6.09 4.94 1.02
N PHE A 59 5.59 3.83 1.57
CA PHE A 59 4.77 2.89 0.83
C PHE A 59 3.35 3.41 0.62
N THR A 60 2.67 2.88 -0.41
CA THR A 60 1.22 3.06 -0.54
C THR A 60 0.50 2.33 0.58
N GLN A 61 -0.75 2.74 0.82
CA GLN A 61 -1.58 2.11 1.84
C GLN A 61 -1.76 0.61 1.61
N GLN A 62 -1.96 0.20 0.35
CA GLN A 62 -2.10 -1.21 0.00
C GLN A 62 -0.82 -1.99 0.32
N THR A 63 0.34 -1.48 -0.09
CA THR A 63 1.62 -2.14 0.20
C THR A 63 1.88 -2.21 1.71
N HIS A 64 1.56 -1.17 2.47
CA HIS A 64 1.66 -1.21 3.92
C HIS A 64 0.82 -2.36 4.52
N TRP A 65 -0.42 -2.55 4.05
CA TRP A 65 -1.25 -3.66 4.52
C TRP A 65 -0.70 -5.01 4.13
N GLU A 66 -0.17 -5.17 2.93
CA GLU A 66 0.44 -6.44 2.49
C GLU A 66 1.65 -6.80 3.37
N ILE A 67 2.52 -5.82 3.66
CA ILE A 67 3.66 -6.00 4.56
C ILE A 67 3.18 -6.35 5.98
N GLU A 68 2.16 -5.66 6.48
CA GLU A 68 1.58 -5.94 7.79
C GLU A 68 0.95 -7.34 7.86
N ASP A 69 0.25 -7.75 6.80
CA ASP A 69 -0.33 -9.09 6.67
C ASP A 69 0.76 -10.17 6.75
N MET A 70 1.89 -9.94 6.07
CA MET A 70 3.04 -10.85 6.08
C MET A 70 3.80 -10.89 7.40
N LEU A 71 3.97 -9.74 8.07
CA LEU A 71 4.82 -9.64 9.26
C LEU A 71 4.04 -9.85 10.56
N VAL A 72 2.87 -9.21 10.69
CA VAL A 72 2.14 -9.13 11.95
C VAL A 72 1.22 -10.33 12.13
N ARG A 73 0.52 -10.80 11.09
CA ARG A 73 -0.43 -11.91 11.27
C ARG A 73 0.22 -13.23 11.68
N PRO A 74 1.35 -13.67 11.09
CA PRO A 74 1.98 -14.90 11.54
C PRO A 74 2.44 -14.79 12.99
N ALA A 75 2.91 -13.62 13.42
CA ALA A 75 3.25 -13.37 14.82
C ALA A 75 2.02 -13.49 15.72
N LEU A 76 0.88 -12.90 15.35
CA LEU A 76 -0.37 -13.03 16.11
C LEU A 76 -0.86 -14.48 16.21
N VAL A 77 -0.68 -15.28 15.16
CA VAL A 77 -1.03 -16.71 15.17
C VAL A 77 -0.07 -17.48 16.08
N THR A 78 1.23 -17.25 15.94
CA THR A 78 2.28 -17.91 16.74
C THR A 78 2.13 -17.64 18.23
N LEU A 79 1.69 -16.44 18.58
CA LEU A 79 1.46 -16.00 19.96
C LEU A 79 0.05 -16.30 20.48
N GLU A 80 -0.74 -17.10 19.75
CA GLU A 80 -2.12 -17.50 20.13
C GLU A 80 -3.06 -16.32 20.45
N CYS A 81 -2.87 -15.19 19.77
CA CYS A 81 -3.64 -13.96 19.97
C CYS A 81 -5.00 -13.98 19.23
N THR A 82 -5.76 -15.07 19.35
CA THR A 82 -7.00 -15.32 18.56
C THR A 82 -8.06 -14.20 18.65
N PRO A 83 -8.34 -13.60 19.83
CA PRO A 83 -9.27 -12.47 19.93
C PRO A 83 -8.78 -11.23 19.16
N LEU A 84 -7.46 -11.00 19.16
CA LEU A 84 -6.84 -9.89 18.44
C LEU A 84 -6.87 -10.13 16.93
N ILE A 85 -6.67 -11.35 16.44
CA ILE A 85 -6.78 -11.68 15.00
C ILE A 85 -8.17 -11.30 14.47
N SER A 86 -9.23 -11.65 15.21
CA SER A 86 -10.61 -11.35 14.82
C SER A 86 -10.91 -9.85 14.84
N ALA A 87 -10.43 -9.12 15.85
CA ALA A 87 -10.57 -7.67 15.94
C ALA A 87 -9.75 -6.95 14.84
N TYR A 88 -8.53 -7.41 14.61
CA TYR A 88 -7.62 -6.91 13.58
C TYR A 88 -8.21 -7.07 12.17
N LEU A 89 -8.70 -8.27 11.83
CA LEU A 89 -9.37 -8.55 10.56
C LEU A 89 -10.59 -7.64 10.32
N ARG A 90 -11.43 -7.45 11.34
CA ARG A 90 -12.59 -6.55 11.27
C ARG A 90 -12.18 -5.09 11.10
N SER A 91 -11.17 -4.64 11.84
CA SER A 91 -10.64 -3.28 11.76
C SER A 91 -10.07 -2.99 10.37
N MET A 92 -9.27 -3.91 9.82
CA MET A 92 -8.69 -3.82 8.48
C MET A 92 -9.78 -3.72 7.41
N ARG A 93 -10.75 -4.65 7.39
CA ARG A 93 -11.84 -4.64 6.41
C ARG A 93 -12.67 -3.34 6.46
N SER A 94 -12.95 -2.83 7.66
CA SER A 94 -13.69 -1.58 7.84
C SER A 94 -12.93 -0.37 7.28
N ARG A 95 -11.62 -0.27 7.57
CA ARG A 95 -10.76 0.79 7.03
C ARG A 95 -10.66 0.73 5.51
N CYS A 96 -10.53 -0.47 4.91
CA CYS A 96 -10.52 -0.62 3.44
C CYS A 96 -11.80 -0.08 2.81
N ASN A 97 -12.97 -0.43 3.35
CA ASN A 97 -14.25 0.02 2.82
C ASN A 97 -14.40 1.55 2.91
N ASN A 98 -14.03 2.13 4.06
CA ASN A 98 -14.12 3.58 4.26
C ASN A 98 -13.12 4.34 3.38
N MET A 99 -11.91 3.82 3.20
CA MET A 99 -10.88 4.46 2.37
C MET A 99 -11.19 4.34 0.88
N ALA A 100 -11.71 3.19 0.41
CA ALA A 100 -12.18 3.04 -0.96
C ALA A 100 -13.26 4.11 -1.28
N SER A 101 -14.18 4.36 -0.34
CA SER A 101 -15.16 5.44 -0.47
C SER A 101 -14.52 6.84 -0.50
N TYR A 102 -13.48 7.09 0.31
CA TYR A 102 -12.76 8.37 0.32
C TYR A 102 -12.00 8.63 -0.99
N VAL A 103 -11.25 7.65 -1.50
CA VAL A 103 -10.52 7.76 -2.77
C VAL A 103 -11.48 7.86 -3.96
N SER A 104 -12.68 7.27 -3.89
CA SER A 104 -13.72 7.45 -4.92
C SER A 104 -14.34 8.86 -4.93
N SER A 105 -14.11 9.63 -3.86
CA SER A 105 -14.72 10.95 -3.63
C SER A 105 -13.74 12.11 -3.83
N GLN A 106 -12.48 11.82 -4.18
CA GLN A 106 -11.46 12.79 -4.56
C GLN A 106 -11.10 12.64 -6.03
#